data_AF-A0A183H7U9-F1
#
_entry.id   AF-A0A183H7U9-F1
#
_cell.length_a   1.000
_cell.length_b   1.000
_cell.length_c   1.000
_cell.angle_alpha   90.00
_cell.angle_beta   90.00
_cell.angle_gamma   90.00
#
_symmetry.space_group_name_H-M   'P 1'
#
loop_
_entity.id
_entity.type
_entity.pdbx_description
1 polymer ?
#
loop_
_entity_poly.entity_id
_entity_poly.type
_entity_poly.pdbx_seq_one_letter_code
_entity_poly.pdbx_strand_id
1 'polypeptide(L)'
;MFLVCSWWNVDDDSNKKNSMIYISITKPVETFIKQARGNEEFCCDEKQVELLDAQMTLPRQFLSRCPSCLTNFVQLWCDFTCSPNQANFVRVIESTDDLYLVKNKTQYVTEVAYYVRDSYADGLFQSCKNVRAIGTDYALSFMCGVSVTECDLSRWFTFMGSYNEDIGVPFHITFIPTPSLSESVQQEQLSVSNVTILEINPPATRVFLCSEAAYPSGSPCSCQDCPQSCVAESPFPFIVQEECKIATFDCMLILSLFGFGGLFFAVLFFAIMHYNLKRSQDGDLNDFKPTSATFDDSDLGTIDTLGSWIESQLELICAHYGQLCVKHPLAVFAFGLLIAIFCSSGMLFVRFTTDPVELWSSWTSRARREKHFFDNEFGPFYRMEQLIIYPRDQSFWPHENQSNLFELGFYGPALRKAFLQEVAELQEAVTNLIAVADDGTRVTLTDVCYKPMAPDNQNCAIMTVLNYFQAK
;
A
#
# COMPACT_ATOMS: atom_id res chain seq x y z
N MET A 1 -0.64 -54.28 10.79
CA MET A 1 0.23 -53.30 11.45
C MET A 1 -0.27 -53.23 12.87
N PHE A 2 0.55 -53.58 13.87
CA PHE A 2 0.13 -53.45 15.27
C PHE A 2 0.29 -51.97 15.67
N LEU A 3 -0.73 -51.36 16.27
CA LEU A 3 -0.59 -50.06 16.93
C LEU A 3 0.43 -50.21 18.07
N VAL A 4 1.48 -49.38 18.06
CA VAL A 4 2.49 -49.37 19.13
C VAL A 4 2.71 -47.93 19.59
N CYS A 5 2.10 -47.60 20.72
CA CYS A 5 2.17 -46.28 21.36
C CYS A 5 3.14 -46.33 22.55
N SER A 6 3.87 -45.23 22.78
CA SER A 6 4.76 -45.09 23.95
C SER A 6 3.98 -44.72 25.21
N TRP A 7 2.85 -44.03 25.05
CA TRP A 7 1.87 -43.75 26.11
C TRP A 7 0.46 -43.68 25.54
N TRP A 8 -0.54 -43.72 26.43
CA TRP A 8 -1.95 -43.59 26.09
C TRP A 8 -2.70 -43.03 27.31
N ASN A 9 -3.61 -42.05 27.08
CA ASN A 9 -4.46 -41.38 28.07
C ASN A 9 -3.82 -40.23 28.87
N VAL A 10 -4.64 -39.25 29.28
CA VAL A 10 -4.28 -38.17 30.23
C VAL A 10 -5.16 -38.29 31.48
N ASP A 11 -4.55 -38.55 32.63
CA ASP A 11 -5.24 -38.54 33.92
C ASP A 11 -5.37 -37.09 34.41
N ASP A 12 -6.59 -36.56 34.44
CA ASP A 12 -6.93 -35.24 34.98
C ASP A 12 -7.76 -35.43 36.26
N ASP A 13 -7.34 -34.78 37.35
CA ASP A 13 -8.01 -34.80 38.66
C ASP A 13 -9.28 -33.91 38.68
N SER A 14 -9.87 -33.63 37.52
CA SER A 14 -11.03 -32.77 37.37
C SER A 14 -12.27 -33.57 36.92
N ASN A 15 -13.12 -33.82 37.91
CA ASN A 15 -14.33 -34.60 37.81
C ASN A 15 -15.43 -33.80 37.08
N LYS A 16 -15.51 -33.84 35.74
CA LYS A 16 -16.72 -33.37 35.00
C LYS A 16 -17.14 -34.25 33.83
N LYS A 17 -18.46 -34.41 33.78
CA LYS A 17 -19.29 -35.33 32.99
C LYS A 17 -19.33 -35.01 31.50
N ASN A 18 -19.56 -36.07 30.72
CA ASN A 18 -20.09 -36.16 29.36
C ASN A 18 -20.68 -34.86 28.78
N SER A 19 -20.21 -34.51 27.58
CA SER A 19 -21.03 -33.91 26.52
C SER A 19 -20.34 -34.18 25.18
N MET A 20 -21.02 -34.86 24.27
CA MET A 20 -20.67 -34.87 22.84
C MET A 20 -20.81 -33.43 22.34
N ILE A 21 -19.69 -32.73 22.14
CA ILE A 21 -19.66 -31.39 21.57
C ILE A 21 -18.94 -31.53 20.23
N TYR A 22 -19.64 -31.24 19.13
CA TYR A 22 -19.01 -30.98 17.85
C TYR A 22 -18.20 -29.68 17.99
N ILE A 23 -16.95 -29.80 18.45
CA ILE A 23 -16.01 -28.68 18.46
C ILE A 23 -15.50 -28.54 17.03
N SER A 24 -15.63 -27.33 16.48
CA SER A 24 -15.09 -26.97 15.17
C SER A 24 -13.56 -26.98 15.25
N ILE A 25 -12.95 -28.16 15.11
CA ILE A 25 -11.51 -28.32 14.98
C ILE A 25 -11.06 -27.46 13.78
N THR A 26 -9.98 -26.71 13.94
CA THR A 26 -9.49 -25.83 12.88
C THR A 26 -8.91 -26.63 11.70
N LYS A 27 -9.02 -26.08 10.48
CA LYS A 27 -8.64 -26.76 9.21
C LYS A 27 -7.30 -27.54 9.23
N PRO A 28 -6.19 -27.09 9.86
CA PRO A 28 -4.93 -27.86 9.86
C PRO A 28 -5.03 -29.19 10.63
N VAL A 29 -5.59 -29.15 11.85
CA VAL A 29 -5.79 -30.35 12.70
C VAL A 29 -6.87 -31.24 12.10
N GLU A 30 -7.93 -30.65 11.53
CA GLU A 30 -8.91 -31.40 10.75
C GLU A 30 -8.33 -32.06 9.51
N THR A 31 -7.34 -31.44 8.84
CA THR A 31 -6.75 -32.01 7.61
C THR A 31 -5.88 -33.22 7.95
N PHE A 32 -5.14 -33.18 9.06
CA PHE A 32 -4.44 -34.35 9.60
C PHE A 32 -5.42 -35.49 9.92
N ILE A 33 -6.52 -35.19 10.61
CA ILE A 33 -7.58 -36.17 10.93
C ILE A 33 -8.34 -36.64 9.66
N LYS A 34 -8.51 -35.79 8.65
CA LYS A 34 -9.23 -36.11 7.39
C LYS A 34 -8.36 -36.85 6.36
N GLN A 35 -7.04 -36.65 6.35
CA GLN A 35 -6.11 -37.44 5.54
C GLN A 35 -6.14 -38.92 5.94
N ALA A 36 -6.50 -39.19 7.19
CA ALA A 36 -6.63 -40.51 7.79
C ALA A 36 -8.03 -41.15 7.65
N ARG A 37 -8.81 -40.83 6.60
CA ARG A 37 -10.12 -41.48 6.31
C ARG A 37 -9.98 -42.92 5.76
N GLY A 38 -9.07 -43.70 6.32
CA GLY A 38 -9.07 -45.16 6.32
C GLY A 38 -9.30 -45.67 7.76
N ASN A 39 -9.40 -46.98 8.00
CA ASN A 39 -9.38 -47.55 9.36
C ASN A 39 -8.01 -47.33 10.02
N GLU A 40 -7.66 -46.08 10.35
CA GLU A 40 -6.38 -45.73 10.96
C GLU A 40 -6.57 -45.62 12.48
N GLU A 41 -5.86 -46.48 13.21
CA GLU A 41 -5.78 -46.45 14.67
C GLU A 41 -4.87 -45.27 15.08
N PHE A 42 -5.22 -44.51 16.12
CA PHE A 42 -4.41 -43.39 16.61
C PHE A 42 -3.89 -43.67 18.03
N CYS A 43 -2.74 -43.09 18.38
CA CYS A 43 -2.16 -43.20 19.72
C CYS A 43 -2.63 -42.12 20.70
N CYS A 44 -3.68 -41.37 20.37
CA CYS A 44 -4.22 -40.33 21.24
C CYS A 44 -5.73 -40.43 21.47
N ASP A 45 -6.20 -39.84 22.57
CA ASP A 45 -7.61 -39.69 22.89
C ASP A 45 -8.15 -38.28 22.58
N GLU A 46 -9.47 -38.10 22.71
CA GLU A 46 -10.15 -36.83 22.44
C GLU A 46 -9.64 -35.68 23.34
N LYS A 47 -9.35 -35.96 24.61
CA LYS A 47 -8.87 -34.95 25.56
C LYS A 47 -7.45 -34.47 25.22
N GLN A 48 -6.58 -35.37 24.79
CA GLN A 48 -5.23 -35.06 24.33
C GLN A 48 -5.26 -34.14 23.12
N VAL A 49 -6.21 -34.35 22.19
CA VAL A 49 -6.39 -33.47 21.03
C VAL A 49 -6.93 -32.10 21.44
N GLU A 50 -7.88 -32.02 22.37
CA GLU A 50 -8.38 -30.76 22.90
C GLU A 50 -7.29 -29.95 23.62
N LEU A 51 -6.49 -30.61 24.46
CA LEU A 51 -5.36 -29.99 25.15
C LEU A 51 -4.29 -29.50 24.16
N LEU A 52 -4.00 -30.31 23.14
CA LEU A 52 -3.06 -29.92 22.09
C LEU A 52 -3.57 -28.69 21.33
N ASP A 53 -4.85 -28.64 20.95
CA ASP A 53 -5.41 -27.46 20.25
C ASP A 53 -5.37 -26.20 21.13
N ALA A 54 -5.64 -26.35 22.43
CA ALA A 54 -5.53 -25.25 23.40
C ALA A 54 -4.08 -24.72 23.48
N GLN A 55 -3.08 -25.61 23.59
CA GLN A 55 -1.66 -25.24 23.60
C GLN A 55 -1.19 -24.60 22.29
N MET A 56 -1.83 -24.93 21.16
CA MET A 56 -1.51 -24.32 19.85
C MET A 56 -2.03 -22.88 19.70
N THR A 57 -2.83 -22.35 20.62
CA THR A 57 -3.42 -21.00 20.51
C THR A 57 -2.36 -19.90 20.32
N LEU A 58 -1.31 -19.91 21.14
CA LEU A 58 -0.24 -18.89 21.08
C LEU A 58 0.65 -19.06 19.83
N PRO A 59 1.19 -20.25 19.51
CA PRO A 59 1.90 -20.49 18.25
C PRO A 59 1.10 -20.09 17.00
N ARG A 60 -0.22 -20.31 16.99
CA ARG A 60 -1.09 -19.88 15.89
C ARG A 60 -1.09 -18.37 15.72
N GLN A 61 -1.11 -17.57 16.80
CA GLN A 61 -1.09 -16.10 16.70
C GLN A 61 0.21 -15.59 16.06
N PHE A 62 1.34 -16.25 16.32
CA PHE A 62 2.63 -15.87 15.75
C PHE A 62 2.85 -16.40 14.33
N LEU A 63 2.45 -17.64 14.06
CA LEU A 63 2.77 -18.34 12.81
C LEU A 63 1.65 -18.28 11.76
N SER A 64 0.45 -17.77 12.08
CA SER A 64 -0.70 -17.74 11.15
C SER A 64 -0.46 -16.93 9.87
N ARG A 65 0.51 -16.01 9.89
CA ARG A 65 0.89 -15.22 8.70
C ARG A 65 1.51 -16.08 7.59
N CYS A 66 2.14 -17.20 7.94
CA CYS A 66 2.70 -18.16 7.00
C CYS A 66 2.09 -19.55 7.20
N PRO A 67 1.09 -19.94 6.37
CA PRO A 67 0.37 -21.19 6.53
C PRO A 67 1.26 -22.45 6.45
N SER A 68 2.31 -22.42 5.64
CA SER A 68 3.24 -23.55 5.48
C SER A 68 4.05 -23.81 6.74
N CYS A 69 4.59 -22.75 7.35
CA CYS A 69 5.26 -22.84 8.66
C CYS A 69 4.32 -23.37 9.74
N LEU A 70 3.11 -22.79 9.86
CA LEU A 70 2.14 -23.23 10.87
C LEU A 70 1.74 -24.71 10.67
N THR A 71 1.58 -25.15 9.43
CA THR A 71 1.22 -26.53 9.11
C THR A 71 2.33 -27.49 9.52
N ASN A 72 3.59 -27.19 9.18
CA ASN A 72 4.74 -27.98 9.62
C ASN A 72 4.83 -28.01 11.15
N PHE A 73 4.63 -26.87 11.81
CA PHE A 73 4.71 -26.77 13.26
C PHE A 73 3.65 -27.64 13.94
N VAL A 74 2.39 -27.52 13.53
CA VAL A 74 1.28 -28.35 14.07
C VAL A 74 1.54 -29.83 13.80
N GLN A 75 2.03 -30.16 12.60
CA GLN A 75 2.30 -31.53 12.20
C GLN A 75 3.38 -32.21 13.04
N LEU A 76 4.42 -31.50 13.45
CA LEU A 76 5.44 -32.00 14.41
C LEU A 76 4.78 -32.50 15.70
N TRP A 77 3.86 -31.71 16.26
CA TRP A 77 3.18 -32.04 17.51
C TRP A 77 2.07 -33.08 17.34
N CYS A 78 1.40 -33.11 16.19
CA CYS A 78 0.45 -34.17 15.85
C CYS A 78 1.17 -35.52 15.73
N ASP A 79 2.34 -35.57 15.09
CA ASP A 79 3.13 -36.80 14.98
C ASP A 79 3.66 -37.26 16.35
N PHE A 80 4.12 -36.32 17.18
CA PHE A 80 4.54 -36.59 18.54
C PHE A 80 3.42 -37.17 19.41
N THR A 81 2.20 -36.62 19.30
CA THR A 81 1.09 -36.94 20.23
C THR A 81 0.22 -38.10 19.75
N CYS A 82 -0.10 -38.15 18.46
CA CYS A 82 -1.20 -38.97 17.93
C CYS A 82 -0.78 -40.04 16.92
N SER A 83 0.48 -40.07 16.48
CA SER A 83 0.90 -41.00 15.43
C SER A 83 0.71 -42.48 15.82
N PRO A 84 0.17 -43.33 14.93
CA PRO A 84 0.00 -44.77 15.20
C PRO A 84 1.29 -45.53 15.53
N ASN A 85 2.43 -45.00 15.06
CA ASN A 85 3.73 -45.62 15.17
C ASN A 85 4.65 -44.85 16.13
N GLN A 86 4.08 -44.14 17.11
CA GLN A 86 4.79 -43.27 18.05
C GLN A 86 6.02 -43.94 18.70
N ALA A 87 5.92 -45.24 19.03
CA ALA A 87 7.01 -45.98 19.67
C ALA A 87 8.27 -46.13 18.81
N ASN A 88 8.18 -45.93 17.50
CA ASN A 88 9.34 -46.01 16.61
C ASN A 88 10.28 -44.81 16.73
N PHE A 89 9.80 -43.69 17.29
CA PHE A 89 10.52 -42.42 17.28
C PHE A 89 10.34 -41.57 18.54
N VAL A 90 9.56 -42.02 19.53
CA VAL A 90 9.52 -41.42 20.86
C VAL A 90 9.91 -42.44 21.91
N ARG A 91 10.93 -42.12 22.71
CA ARG A 91 11.38 -42.95 23.83
C ARG A 91 11.13 -42.25 25.16
N VAL A 92 10.53 -42.96 26.10
CA VAL A 92 10.45 -42.50 27.49
C VAL A 92 11.81 -42.68 28.14
N ILE A 93 12.37 -41.61 28.68
CA ILE A 93 13.65 -41.60 29.41
C ILE A 93 13.37 -41.79 30.90
N GLU A 94 12.44 -41.01 31.44
CA GLU A 94 12.09 -41.03 32.85
C GLU A 94 10.56 -41.03 33.03
N SER A 95 10.11 -41.83 33.98
CA SER A 95 8.73 -41.92 34.42
C SER A 95 8.73 -42.01 35.94
N THR A 96 7.79 -41.32 36.57
CA THR A 96 7.65 -41.34 38.02
C THR A 96 6.32 -42.00 38.42
N ASP A 97 6.30 -42.66 39.58
CA ASP A 97 5.09 -43.22 40.16
C ASP A 97 4.44 -42.16 41.05
N ASP A 98 3.18 -41.80 40.79
CA ASP A 98 2.47 -40.90 41.69
C ASP A 98 2.03 -41.66 42.95
N LEU A 99 2.81 -41.52 44.02
CA LEU A 99 2.59 -42.22 45.28
C LEU A 99 1.35 -41.74 46.06
N TYR A 100 0.71 -40.62 45.66
CA TYR A 100 -0.31 -39.98 46.49
C TYR A 100 -1.71 -39.84 45.87
N LEU A 101 -1.90 -39.99 44.55
CA LEU A 101 -3.17 -39.53 43.93
C LEU A 101 -3.98 -40.52 43.09
N VAL A 102 -3.52 -41.73 42.79
CA VAL A 102 -4.31 -42.64 41.93
C VAL A 102 -4.47 -44.04 42.54
N LYS A 103 -5.72 -44.50 42.65
CA LYS A 103 -6.11 -45.84 43.16
C LYS A 103 -5.56 -47.01 42.34
N ASN A 104 -5.08 -46.72 41.12
CA ASN A 104 -4.34 -47.63 40.26
C ASN A 104 -2.99 -46.98 40.02
N LYS A 105 -1.88 -47.68 40.29
CA LYS A 105 -0.51 -47.23 40.09
C LYS A 105 -0.25 -46.92 38.60
N THR A 106 -0.64 -45.73 38.14
CA THR A 106 -0.35 -45.26 36.79
C THR A 106 0.97 -44.49 36.82
N GLN A 107 1.87 -44.87 35.91
CA GLN A 107 3.16 -44.21 35.73
C GLN A 107 2.97 -42.96 34.88
N TYR A 108 3.47 -41.82 35.34
CA TYR A 108 3.47 -40.59 34.56
C TYR A 108 4.84 -40.33 33.97
N VAL A 109 4.87 -39.86 32.72
CA VAL A 109 6.10 -39.61 31.96
C VAL A 109 6.63 -38.21 32.32
N THR A 110 7.89 -38.13 32.73
CA THR A 110 8.54 -36.86 33.10
C THR A 110 9.57 -36.39 32.08
N GLU A 111 10.18 -37.33 31.35
CA GLU A 111 11.16 -37.01 30.32
C GLU A 111 11.07 -37.97 29.13
N VAL A 112 11.13 -37.42 27.91
CA VAL A 112 11.15 -38.20 26.66
C VAL A 112 12.24 -37.73 25.71
N ALA A 113 12.76 -38.65 24.89
CA ALA A 113 13.51 -38.34 23.68
C ALA A 113 12.60 -38.46 22.46
N TYR A 114 12.52 -37.39 21.67
CA TYR A 114 11.79 -37.36 20.42
C TYR A 114 12.76 -37.29 19.23
N TYR A 115 12.80 -38.35 18.43
CA TYR A 115 13.64 -38.46 17.25
C TYR A 115 12.92 -37.89 16.03
N VAL A 116 13.47 -36.83 15.45
CA VAL A 116 12.91 -36.12 14.31
C VAL A 116 13.84 -36.29 13.10
N ARG A 117 13.30 -36.46 11.90
CA ARG A 117 14.13 -36.52 10.69
C ARG A 117 14.81 -35.17 10.46
N ASP A 118 16.11 -35.18 10.19
CA ASP A 118 16.92 -33.96 10.00
C ASP A 118 16.36 -33.05 8.88
N SER A 119 15.97 -33.63 7.74
CA SER A 119 15.33 -32.88 6.65
C SER A 119 13.97 -32.28 7.03
N TYR A 120 13.26 -32.90 7.99
CA TYR A 120 12.02 -32.33 8.51
C TYR A 120 12.29 -31.15 9.45
N ALA A 121 13.25 -31.32 10.35
CA ALA A 121 13.64 -30.30 11.32
C ALA A 121 14.18 -29.03 10.63
N ASP A 122 15.10 -29.19 9.66
CA ASP A 122 15.61 -28.04 8.88
C ASP A 122 14.50 -27.38 8.06
N GLY A 123 13.69 -28.16 7.32
CA GLY A 123 12.61 -27.60 6.53
C GLY A 123 11.56 -26.85 7.37
N LEU A 124 11.22 -27.36 8.56
CA LEU A 124 10.37 -26.67 9.54
C LEU A 124 11.00 -25.34 9.95
N PHE A 125 12.27 -25.34 10.37
CA PHE A 125 12.97 -24.13 10.80
C PHE A 125 13.07 -23.10 9.67
N GLN A 126 13.48 -23.50 8.47
CA GLN A 126 13.57 -22.60 7.31
C GLN A 126 12.22 -22.01 6.92
N SER A 127 11.13 -22.81 7.02
CA SER A 127 9.78 -22.32 6.70
C SER A 127 9.30 -21.23 7.67
N CYS A 128 9.80 -21.24 8.91
CA CYS A 128 9.37 -20.34 9.98
C CYS A 128 10.35 -19.18 10.26
N LYS A 129 11.62 -19.30 9.85
CA LYS A 129 12.70 -18.36 10.18
C LYS A 129 12.40 -16.89 9.87
N ASN A 130 11.74 -16.64 8.73
CA ASN A 130 11.49 -15.28 8.24
C ASN A 130 10.07 -14.77 8.55
N VAL A 131 9.26 -15.54 9.26
CA VAL A 131 7.87 -15.17 9.59
C VAL A 131 7.90 -14.02 10.59
N ARG A 132 7.18 -12.93 10.29
CA ARG A 132 7.06 -11.79 11.20
C ARG A 132 5.98 -12.07 12.26
N ALA A 133 6.21 -11.63 13.49
CA ALA A 133 5.16 -11.56 14.50
C ALA A 133 4.23 -10.36 14.23
N ILE A 134 3.16 -10.24 15.01
CA ILE A 134 2.35 -9.01 15.04
C ILE A 134 3.24 -7.90 15.64
N GLY A 135 3.72 -6.98 14.79
CA GLY A 135 4.75 -5.98 15.14
C GLY A 135 5.85 -5.93 14.07
N THR A 136 7.12 -5.78 14.49
CA THR A 136 8.29 -5.80 13.58
C THR A 136 9.25 -6.96 13.80
N ASP A 137 9.15 -7.71 14.90
CA ASP A 137 10.08 -8.82 15.17
C ASP A 137 9.71 -10.08 14.40
N TYR A 138 10.60 -11.06 14.44
CA TYR A 138 10.35 -12.39 13.91
C TYR A 138 9.58 -13.23 14.93
N ALA A 139 8.61 -14.01 14.45
CA ALA A 139 7.83 -14.93 15.27
C ALA A 139 8.72 -15.88 16.08
N LEU A 140 9.83 -16.32 15.48
CA LEU A 140 10.77 -17.24 16.12
C LEU A 140 11.49 -16.63 17.33
N SER A 141 11.65 -15.30 17.41
CA SER A 141 12.29 -14.67 18.57
C SER A 141 11.52 -14.88 19.87
N PHE A 142 10.18 -14.91 19.79
CA PHE A 142 9.31 -15.25 20.93
C PHE A 142 9.32 -16.74 21.27
N MET A 143 9.70 -17.59 20.32
CA MET A 143 9.68 -19.05 20.45
C MET A 143 11.07 -19.66 20.64
N CYS A 144 12.12 -18.85 20.75
CA CYS A 144 13.51 -19.31 20.88
C CYS A 144 14.21 -18.72 22.13
N GLY A 145 13.59 -17.73 22.78
CA GLY A 145 14.15 -17.02 23.95
C GLY A 145 15.34 -16.10 23.63
N VAL A 146 15.72 -15.98 22.36
CA VAL A 146 16.82 -15.14 21.85
C VAL A 146 16.41 -14.46 20.55
N SER A 147 17.20 -13.49 20.09
CA SER A 147 16.96 -12.82 18.80
C SER A 147 17.02 -13.81 17.63
N VAL A 148 16.34 -13.51 16.52
CA VAL A 148 16.30 -14.42 15.36
C VAL A 148 17.70 -14.69 14.77
N THR A 149 18.64 -13.75 14.94
CA THR A 149 20.00 -13.85 14.42
C THR A 149 20.83 -14.87 15.20
N GLU A 150 20.51 -15.08 16.47
CA GLU A 150 21.17 -16.04 17.36
C GLU A 150 20.36 -17.34 17.54
N CYS A 151 19.14 -17.38 17.02
CA CYS A 151 18.31 -18.57 17.04
C CYS A 151 18.76 -19.56 15.97
N ASP A 152 19.18 -20.75 16.41
CA ASP A 152 19.43 -21.92 15.55
C ASP A 152 18.39 -23.01 15.83
N LEU A 153 18.39 -24.06 15.00
CA LEU A 153 17.46 -25.19 15.14
C LEU A 153 17.56 -25.85 16.52
N SER A 154 18.78 -26.03 17.04
CA SER A 154 19.04 -26.69 18.32
C SER A 154 18.47 -25.91 19.50
N ARG A 155 18.69 -24.59 19.54
CA ARG A 155 18.16 -23.67 20.55
C ARG A 155 16.66 -23.62 20.50
N TRP A 156 16.08 -23.54 19.30
CA TRP A 156 14.63 -23.54 19.14
C TRP A 156 14.00 -24.82 19.69
N PHE A 157 14.57 -25.97 19.34
CA PHE A 157 14.11 -27.27 19.83
C PHE A 157 14.33 -27.43 21.34
N THR A 158 15.44 -26.93 21.86
CA THR A 158 15.70 -26.89 23.31
C THR A 158 14.67 -26.02 24.02
N PHE A 159 14.31 -24.86 23.48
CA PHE A 159 13.28 -23.98 24.04
C PHE A 159 11.90 -24.64 24.07
N MET A 160 11.50 -25.28 22.95
CA MET A 160 10.22 -26.00 22.88
C MET A 160 10.17 -27.26 23.76
N GLY A 161 11.34 -27.86 24.02
CA GLY A 161 11.46 -29.10 24.79
C GLY A 161 11.73 -28.91 26.27
N SER A 162 12.12 -27.71 26.70
CA SER A 162 12.37 -27.42 28.11
C SER A 162 11.05 -27.25 28.87
N TYR A 163 10.89 -28.00 29.96
CA TYR A 163 9.72 -27.88 30.83
C TYR A 163 9.51 -26.44 31.29
N ASN A 164 8.32 -25.91 31.01
CA ASN A 164 7.92 -24.57 31.43
C ASN A 164 6.39 -24.44 31.37
N GLU A 165 5.77 -24.36 32.54
CA GLU A 165 4.32 -24.26 32.71
C GLU A 165 3.75 -22.97 32.10
N ASP A 166 4.48 -21.86 32.14
CA ASP A 166 4.02 -20.54 31.68
C ASP A 166 3.85 -20.47 30.16
N ILE A 167 4.60 -21.30 29.42
CA ILE A 167 4.53 -21.38 27.94
C ILE A 167 3.84 -22.66 27.45
N GLY A 168 3.31 -23.48 28.37
CA GLY A 168 2.52 -24.67 28.05
C GLY A 168 3.33 -25.90 27.65
N VAL A 169 4.59 -26.04 28.07
CA VAL A 169 5.39 -27.26 27.86
C VAL A 169 5.27 -28.17 29.11
N PRO A 170 4.53 -29.30 29.03
CA PRO A 170 4.08 -30.05 30.20
C PRO A 170 5.13 -30.97 30.85
N PHE A 171 6.20 -31.34 30.13
CA PHE A 171 7.32 -32.16 30.64
C PHE A 171 8.54 -31.99 29.72
N HIS A 172 9.71 -32.50 30.12
CA HIS A 172 10.95 -32.32 29.36
C HIS A 172 10.98 -33.22 28.11
N ILE A 173 11.22 -32.62 26.93
CA ILE A 173 11.27 -33.28 25.63
C ILE A 173 12.63 -32.99 24.99
N THR A 174 13.49 -34.00 24.93
CA THR A 174 14.77 -33.90 24.21
C THR A 174 14.54 -34.20 22.73
N PHE A 175 14.57 -33.17 21.89
CA PHE A 175 14.52 -33.35 20.43
C PHE A 175 15.88 -33.79 19.89
N ILE A 176 15.89 -34.86 19.09
CA ILE A 176 17.11 -35.43 18.50
C ILE A 176 16.92 -35.49 16.98
N PRO A 177 17.47 -34.53 16.22
CA PRO A 177 17.53 -34.61 14.76
C PRO A 177 18.39 -35.80 14.34
N THR A 178 17.80 -36.73 13.61
CA THR A 178 18.48 -37.92 13.08
C THR A 178 18.56 -37.85 11.55
N PRO A 179 19.74 -38.11 10.96
CA PRO A 179 19.85 -38.20 9.52
C PRO A 179 19.00 -39.37 9.02
N SER A 180 18.35 -39.20 7.87
CA SER A 180 17.68 -40.31 7.22
C SER A 180 18.75 -41.33 6.80
N LEU A 181 18.75 -42.52 7.42
CA LEU A 181 19.49 -43.65 6.86
C LEU A 181 18.91 -43.95 5.49
N SER A 182 19.69 -43.73 4.43
CA SER A 182 19.33 -44.20 3.11
C SER A 182 19.25 -45.72 3.14
N GLU A 183 18.22 -46.29 2.50
CA GLU A 183 17.99 -47.74 2.37
C GLU A 183 19.22 -48.49 1.80
N SER A 184 20.20 -47.78 1.25
CA SER A 184 21.45 -48.33 0.71
C SER A 184 22.54 -48.69 1.75
N VAL A 185 22.39 -48.35 3.03
CA VAL A 185 23.42 -48.63 4.06
C VAL A 185 23.12 -49.91 4.87
N GLN A 186 21.96 -50.54 4.67
CA GLN A 186 21.55 -51.74 5.43
C GLN A 186 22.41 -53.00 5.15
N GLN A 187 23.35 -52.98 4.19
CA GLN A 187 24.13 -54.18 3.83
C GLN A 187 25.56 -54.24 4.36
N GLU A 188 26.14 -53.17 4.94
CA GLU A 188 27.58 -53.19 5.29
C GLU A 188 27.92 -53.07 6.78
N GLN A 189 26.95 -53.10 7.69
CA GLN A 189 27.22 -53.17 9.13
C GLN A 189 26.61 -54.42 9.79
N LEU A 190 26.74 -55.58 9.14
CA LEU A 190 26.69 -56.87 9.81
C LEU A 190 28.12 -57.28 10.21
N SER A 191 28.62 -56.69 11.27
CA SER A 191 29.48 -57.35 12.27
C SER A 191 30.08 -56.29 13.18
N VAL A 192 29.58 -56.23 14.42
CA VAL A 192 30.33 -56.17 15.67
C VAL A 192 29.32 -55.94 16.81
N SER A 193 29.16 -56.99 17.63
CA SER A 193 28.80 -56.98 19.05
C SER A 193 27.45 -56.39 19.50
N ASN A 194 26.53 -57.30 19.89
CA ASN A 194 25.52 -57.19 20.95
C ASN A 194 25.14 -55.77 21.44
N VAL A 195 24.63 -54.95 20.55
CA VAL A 195 23.75 -53.83 20.89
C VAL A 195 22.49 -54.09 20.10
N THR A 196 21.36 -54.30 20.77
CA THR A 196 20.06 -54.18 20.13
C THR A 196 19.95 -52.73 19.64
N ILE A 197 20.36 -52.46 18.41
CA ILE A 197 20.06 -51.20 17.73
C ILE A 197 18.55 -51.24 17.53
N LEU A 198 17.83 -50.74 18.53
CA LEU A 198 16.41 -50.43 18.41
C LEU A 198 16.28 -49.49 17.22
N GLU A 199 15.73 -50.00 16.13
CA GLU A 199 15.58 -49.32 14.85
C GLU A 199 14.68 -48.09 15.07
N ILE A 200 15.29 -46.90 15.09
CA ILE A 200 14.57 -45.63 15.24
C ILE A 200 14.16 -45.21 13.84
N ASN A 201 12.85 -45.15 13.61
CA ASN A 201 12.28 -44.79 12.32
C ASN A 201 11.36 -43.56 12.50
N PRO A 202 11.92 -42.33 12.35
CA PRO A 202 11.14 -41.09 12.45
C PRO A 202 9.99 -41.02 11.43
N PRO A 203 8.94 -40.23 11.69
CA PRO A 203 7.79 -40.09 10.80
C PRO A 203 8.19 -39.68 9.38
N ALA A 204 7.62 -40.34 8.36
CA ALA A 204 7.82 -40.04 6.94
C ALA A 204 7.08 -38.77 6.46
N THR A 205 6.72 -37.88 7.38
CA THR A 205 5.82 -36.76 7.14
C THR A 205 6.40 -35.73 6.17
N ARG A 206 5.57 -35.21 5.28
CA ARG A 206 5.98 -34.19 4.30
C ARG A 206 6.18 -32.84 5.00
N VAL A 207 7.21 -32.12 4.59
CA VAL A 207 7.45 -30.72 4.99
C VAL A 207 6.99 -29.81 3.87
N PHE A 208 6.35 -28.70 4.23
CA PHE A 208 5.97 -27.65 3.29
C PHE A 208 6.97 -26.49 3.32
N LEU A 209 7.57 -26.17 2.18
CA LEU A 209 8.41 -24.96 2.00
C LEU A 209 7.56 -23.70 2.16
N CYS A 210 8.18 -22.57 2.52
CA CYS A 210 7.43 -21.31 2.65
C CYS A 210 6.91 -20.77 1.30
N SER A 211 7.55 -21.17 0.20
CA SER A 211 7.18 -20.82 -1.17
C SER A 211 6.11 -21.73 -1.80
N GLU A 212 5.71 -22.82 -1.12
CA GLU A 212 4.61 -23.68 -1.57
C GLU A 212 3.37 -23.51 -0.71
N ALA A 213 2.19 -23.78 -1.28
CA ALA A 213 0.94 -23.76 -0.54
C ALA A 213 0.76 -25.04 0.29
N ALA A 214 0.44 -24.89 1.58
CA ALA A 214 0.22 -26.03 2.49
C ALA A 214 -1.03 -26.87 2.15
N TYR A 215 -2.02 -26.27 1.48
CA TYR A 215 -3.27 -26.92 1.09
C TYR A 215 -3.67 -26.56 -0.34
N PRO A 216 -4.42 -27.43 -1.06
CA PRO A 216 -4.72 -27.23 -2.48
C PRO A 216 -5.48 -25.94 -2.80
N SER A 217 -6.26 -25.41 -1.86
CA SER A 217 -6.99 -24.14 -2.00
C SER A 217 -6.26 -22.94 -1.38
N GLY A 218 -4.99 -23.10 -1.00
CA GLY A 218 -4.20 -22.11 -0.29
C GLY A 218 -3.24 -21.36 -1.18
N SER A 219 -2.78 -20.22 -0.68
CA SER A 219 -1.64 -19.50 -1.25
C SER A 219 -0.36 -19.84 -0.47
N PRO A 220 0.82 -19.76 -1.11
CA PRO A 220 2.10 -19.77 -0.40
C PRO A 220 2.22 -18.56 0.54
N CYS A 221 3.25 -18.55 1.38
CA CYS A 221 3.48 -17.45 2.33
C CYS A 221 3.82 -16.15 1.59
N SER A 222 3.44 -15.02 2.20
CA SER A 222 3.71 -13.69 1.65
C SER A 222 5.23 -13.44 1.51
N CYS A 223 5.65 -12.62 0.54
CA CYS A 223 7.06 -12.24 0.37
C CYS A 223 7.67 -11.60 1.63
N GLN A 224 6.86 -10.88 2.42
CA GLN A 224 7.29 -10.28 3.69
C GLN A 224 7.72 -11.32 4.73
N ASP A 225 7.06 -12.49 4.73
CA ASP A 225 7.29 -13.59 5.66
C ASP A 225 8.15 -14.73 5.04
N CYS A 226 8.36 -14.72 3.73
CA CYS A 226 9.14 -15.71 2.98
C CYS A 226 9.82 -15.06 1.75
N PRO A 227 11.13 -14.76 1.83
CA PRO A 227 11.88 -14.18 0.71
C PRO A 227 11.88 -15.05 -0.56
N GLN A 228 11.73 -16.37 -0.41
CA GLN A 228 11.68 -17.31 -1.54
C GLN A 228 10.38 -17.20 -2.35
N SER A 229 9.32 -16.60 -1.78
CA SER A 229 8.07 -16.31 -2.49
C SER A 229 8.11 -14.99 -3.27
N CYS A 230 9.16 -14.19 -3.13
CA CYS A 230 9.24 -12.89 -3.77
C CYS A 230 9.47 -13.01 -5.28
N VAL A 231 8.65 -12.30 -6.05
CA VAL A 231 8.87 -12.09 -7.47
C VAL A 231 9.82 -10.92 -7.64
N ALA A 232 10.78 -11.01 -8.57
CA ALA A 232 11.64 -9.87 -8.89
C ALA A 232 10.78 -8.68 -9.32
N GLU A 233 10.95 -7.53 -8.66
CA GLU A 233 10.20 -6.32 -8.98
C GLU A 233 10.46 -5.90 -10.43
N SER A 234 9.38 -5.59 -11.16
CA SER A 234 9.51 -4.92 -12.45
C SER A 234 10.13 -3.54 -12.22
N PRO A 235 11.10 -3.10 -13.03
CA PRO A 235 11.72 -1.79 -12.85
C PRO A 235 10.64 -0.70 -12.90
N PHE A 236 10.71 0.23 -11.95
CA PHE A 236 9.78 1.36 -11.87
C PHE A 236 9.77 2.09 -13.22
N PRO A 237 8.60 2.38 -13.81
CA PRO A 237 8.55 3.09 -15.08
C PRO A 237 9.19 4.46 -14.87
N PHE A 238 10.32 4.71 -15.54
CA PHE A 238 10.91 6.05 -15.55
C PHE A 238 9.87 7.00 -16.15
N ILE A 239 9.46 8.01 -15.39
CA ILE A 239 8.60 9.08 -15.90
C ILE A 239 9.44 9.83 -16.93
N VAL A 240 9.33 9.43 -18.19
CA VAL A 240 9.92 10.18 -19.30
C VAL A 240 9.10 11.46 -19.40
N GLN A 241 9.66 12.59 -18.96
CA GLN A 241 9.10 13.88 -19.30
C GLN A 241 9.09 13.95 -20.82
N GLU A 242 7.90 13.89 -21.43
CA GLU A 242 7.77 13.98 -22.88
C GLU A 242 8.22 15.37 -23.31
N GLU A 243 9.44 15.44 -23.86
CA GLU A 243 9.92 16.64 -24.54
C GLU A 243 9.04 16.88 -25.77
N CYS A 244 8.55 18.12 -25.94
CA CYS A 244 7.79 18.49 -27.12
C CYS A 244 8.66 18.29 -28.36
N LYS A 245 8.36 17.25 -29.15
CA LYS A 245 9.05 16.94 -30.41
C LYS A 245 8.06 17.02 -31.56
N ILE A 246 8.39 17.81 -32.57
CA ILE A 246 7.71 17.79 -33.86
C ILE A 246 8.59 16.93 -34.77
N ALA A 247 8.08 15.74 -35.13
CA ALA A 247 8.86 14.67 -35.74
C ALA A 247 10.09 14.29 -34.89
N THR A 248 11.31 14.68 -35.32
CA THR A 248 12.57 14.38 -34.63
C THR A 248 13.24 15.60 -33.99
N PHE A 249 12.69 16.80 -34.19
CA PHE A 249 13.28 18.05 -33.69
C PHE A 249 12.47 18.59 -32.51
N ASP A 250 13.16 19.30 -31.62
CA ASP A 250 12.54 20.04 -30.52
C ASP A 250 11.58 21.11 -31.08
N CYS A 251 10.36 21.18 -30.53
CA CYS A 251 9.37 22.20 -30.86
C CYS A 251 9.95 23.62 -30.80
N MET A 252 10.81 23.90 -29.82
CA MET A 252 11.43 25.22 -29.66
C MET A 252 12.36 25.57 -30.84
N LEU A 253 13.05 24.57 -31.39
CA LEU A 253 13.91 24.76 -32.56
C LEU A 253 13.08 25.08 -33.82
N ILE A 254 11.98 24.37 -34.02
CA ILE A 254 11.10 24.64 -35.17
C ILE A 254 10.42 26.00 -35.04
N LEU A 255 9.87 26.32 -33.87
CA LEU A 255 9.23 27.61 -33.61
C LEU A 255 10.20 28.78 -33.80
N SER A 256 11.45 28.64 -33.34
CA SER A 256 12.48 29.65 -33.55
C SER A 256 12.90 29.77 -35.01
N LEU A 257 13.02 28.67 -35.77
CA LEU A 257 13.29 28.73 -37.21
C LEU A 257 12.20 29.48 -37.99
N PHE A 258 10.92 29.23 -37.69
CA PHE A 258 9.83 29.97 -38.32
C PHE A 258 9.80 31.44 -37.89
N GLY A 259 10.05 31.72 -36.60
CA GLY A 259 10.10 33.09 -36.09
C GLY A 259 11.24 33.92 -36.70
N PHE A 260 12.47 33.43 -36.62
CA PHE A 260 13.64 34.11 -37.17
C PHE A 260 13.66 34.11 -38.70
N GLY A 261 13.22 33.02 -39.33
CA GLY A 261 13.10 32.92 -40.79
C GLY A 261 12.07 33.92 -41.35
N GLY A 262 10.91 34.05 -40.69
CA GLY A 262 9.90 35.05 -41.05
C GLY A 262 10.42 36.48 -40.89
N LEU A 263 11.15 36.76 -39.81
CA LEU A 263 11.74 38.07 -39.57
C LEU A 263 12.82 38.41 -40.61
N PHE A 264 13.70 37.46 -40.95
CA PHE A 264 14.70 37.63 -42.00
C PHE A 264 14.06 37.89 -43.36
N PHE A 265 13.03 37.12 -43.71
CA PHE A 265 12.29 37.31 -44.96
C PHE A 265 11.63 38.69 -45.02
N ALA A 266 11.01 39.15 -43.93
CA ALA A 266 10.42 40.48 -43.87
C ALA A 266 11.48 41.59 -44.08
N VAL A 267 12.62 41.51 -43.38
CA VAL A 267 13.72 42.49 -43.54
C VAL A 267 14.26 42.47 -44.96
N LEU A 268 14.48 41.29 -45.53
CA LEU A 268 15.00 41.14 -46.89
C LEU A 268 13.98 41.66 -47.92
N PHE A 269 12.69 41.38 -47.73
CA PHE A 269 11.61 41.91 -48.56
C PHE A 269 11.58 43.45 -48.51
N PHE A 270 11.59 44.06 -47.32
CA PHE A 270 11.61 45.51 -47.18
C PHE A 270 12.90 46.14 -47.74
N ALA A 271 14.06 45.50 -47.56
CA ALA A 271 15.33 45.97 -48.12
C ALA A 271 15.35 45.89 -49.65
N ILE A 272 14.84 44.81 -50.24
CA ILE A 272 14.68 44.66 -51.69
C ILE A 272 13.67 45.67 -52.21
N MET A 273 12.54 45.86 -51.54
CA MET A 273 11.54 46.83 -51.95
C MET A 273 12.11 48.26 -51.91
N HIS A 274 12.85 48.61 -50.86
CA HIS A 274 13.54 49.89 -50.74
C HIS A 274 14.64 50.05 -51.81
N TYR A 275 15.40 49.00 -52.12
CA TYR A 275 16.39 49.02 -53.19
C TYR A 275 15.76 49.22 -54.57
N ASN A 276 14.66 48.52 -54.86
CA ASN A 276 13.93 48.67 -56.13
C ASN A 276 13.26 50.05 -56.25
N LEU A 277 12.66 50.57 -55.18
CA LEU A 277 12.11 51.92 -55.13
C LEU A 277 13.20 52.97 -55.36
N LYS A 278 14.33 52.88 -54.66
CA LYS A 278 15.46 53.80 -54.84
C LYS A 278 16.04 53.73 -56.25
N ARG A 279 16.18 52.53 -56.81
CA ARG A 279 16.67 52.34 -58.18
C ARG A 279 15.69 52.89 -59.22
N SER A 280 14.39 52.79 -58.99
CA SER A 280 13.37 53.44 -59.83
C SER A 280 13.51 54.96 -59.79
N GLN A 281 13.81 55.52 -58.62
CA GLN A 281 13.98 56.97 -58.43
C GLN A 281 15.28 57.51 -59.06
N ASP A 282 16.40 56.77 -58.96
CA ASP A 282 17.67 57.11 -59.64
C ASP A 282 17.61 56.86 -61.17
N GLY A 283 16.68 56.03 -61.64
CA GLY A 283 16.42 55.79 -63.06
C GLY A 283 15.70 56.94 -63.75
N ASP A 284 14.88 57.70 -63.02
CA ASP A 284 14.05 58.79 -63.55
C ASP A 284 14.76 60.16 -63.54
N LEU A 285 15.79 60.32 -62.69
CA LEU A 285 16.63 61.52 -62.62
C LEU A 285 17.61 61.69 -63.79
N ASN A 286 17.72 60.71 -64.69
CA ASN A 286 18.64 60.75 -65.84
C ASN A 286 17.96 61.07 -67.18
N ASP A 287 16.65 61.34 -67.24
CA ASP A 287 15.96 61.69 -68.49
C ASP A 287 15.29 63.09 -68.51
N PHE A 288 15.58 63.95 -67.54
CA PHE A 288 15.06 65.33 -67.56
C PHE A 288 15.89 66.26 -68.47
N LYS A 289 15.57 66.26 -69.77
CA LYS A 289 15.93 67.35 -70.69
C LYS A 289 14.94 68.49 -70.49
N PRO A 290 15.35 69.75 -70.23
CA PRO A 290 14.41 70.83 -70.00
C PRO A 290 13.81 71.23 -71.35
N THR A 291 12.56 70.88 -71.61
CA THR A 291 11.76 71.57 -72.62
C THR A 291 10.33 71.67 -72.11
N SER A 292 9.87 72.91 -72.01
CA SER A 292 8.55 73.35 -71.57
C SER A 292 7.40 72.48 -72.10
N ALA A 293 6.76 71.72 -71.21
CA ALA A 293 5.39 71.26 -71.37
C ALA A 293 4.81 70.93 -69.99
N THR A 294 3.56 71.34 -69.79
CA THR A 294 2.66 70.93 -68.71
C THR A 294 2.76 69.43 -68.42
N PHE A 295 3.24 69.07 -67.24
CA PHE A 295 3.20 67.69 -66.77
C PHE A 295 1.83 67.42 -66.13
N ASP A 296 1.15 66.45 -66.73
CA ASP A 296 -0.11 65.84 -66.30
C ASP A 296 0.20 64.84 -65.18
N ASP A 297 -0.69 64.71 -64.19
CA ASP A 297 -0.54 63.93 -62.94
C ASP A 297 -0.50 62.38 -63.16
N SER A 298 -0.17 61.90 -64.36
CA SER A 298 -0.35 60.50 -64.77
C SER A 298 0.85 59.57 -64.56
N ASP A 299 1.99 60.05 -64.04
CA ASP A 299 3.23 59.25 -63.91
C ASP A 299 3.68 58.92 -62.47
N LEU A 300 2.77 58.97 -61.48
CA LEU A 300 3.01 58.28 -60.21
C LEU A 300 2.57 56.81 -60.31
N GLY A 301 3.41 55.89 -59.81
CA GLY A 301 3.16 54.45 -59.86
C GLY A 301 1.77 54.08 -59.33
N THR A 302 1.21 52.97 -59.82
CA THR A 302 -0.14 52.46 -59.45
C THR A 302 -0.36 52.31 -57.94
N ILE A 303 0.71 52.20 -57.15
CA ILE A 303 0.68 52.15 -55.68
C ILE A 303 0.65 53.55 -55.07
N ASP A 304 1.39 54.51 -55.62
CA ASP A 304 1.41 55.90 -55.14
C ASP A 304 0.11 56.63 -55.49
N THR A 305 -0.48 56.33 -56.64
CA THR A 305 -1.82 56.81 -57.04
C THR A 305 -2.94 56.19 -56.21
N LEU A 306 -2.81 54.93 -55.79
CA LEU A 306 -3.74 54.31 -54.84
C LEU A 306 -3.56 54.90 -53.43
N GLY A 307 -2.32 55.15 -53.01
CA GLY A 307 -2.00 55.79 -51.74
C GLY A 307 -2.56 57.20 -51.65
N SER A 308 -2.31 58.03 -52.67
CA SER A 308 -2.85 59.40 -52.74
C SER A 308 -4.37 59.42 -52.88
N TRP A 309 -4.97 58.45 -53.58
CA TRP A 309 -6.42 58.29 -53.64
C TRP A 309 -7.01 57.95 -52.26
N ILE A 310 -6.44 56.97 -51.55
CA ILE A 310 -6.88 56.60 -50.19
C ILE A 310 -6.71 57.80 -49.25
N GLU A 311 -5.58 58.49 -49.32
CA GLU A 311 -5.29 59.67 -48.50
C GLU A 311 -6.31 60.79 -48.77
N SER A 312 -6.57 61.11 -50.04
CA SER A 312 -7.56 62.11 -50.42
C SER A 312 -8.99 61.73 -50.00
N GLN A 313 -9.36 60.45 -50.13
CA GLN A 313 -10.67 59.98 -49.67
C GLN A 313 -10.80 60.02 -48.14
N LEU A 314 -9.76 59.64 -47.40
CA LEU A 314 -9.72 59.75 -45.94
C LEU A 314 -9.80 61.21 -45.49
N GLU A 315 -9.08 62.11 -46.17
CA GLU A 315 -9.13 63.54 -45.90
C GLU A 315 -10.55 64.09 -46.11
N LEU A 316 -11.18 63.77 -47.25
CA LEU A 316 -12.55 64.19 -47.54
C LEU A 316 -13.57 63.66 -46.53
N ILE A 317 -13.48 62.37 -46.16
CA ILE A 317 -14.37 61.74 -45.19
C ILE A 317 -14.17 62.33 -43.79
N CYS A 318 -12.92 62.48 -43.35
CA CYS A 318 -12.59 63.09 -42.07
C CYS A 318 -12.99 64.56 -42.02
N ALA A 319 -12.80 65.32 -43.10
CA ALA A 319 -13.23 66.71 -43.21
C ALA A 319 -14.75 66.81 -43.16
N HIS A 320 -15.48 65.93 -43.85
CA HIS A 320 -16.94 65.90 -43.81
C HIS A 320 -17.47 65.52 -42.42
N TYR A 321 -16.89 64.50 -41.79
CA TYR A 321 -17.22 64.09 -40.42
C TYR A 321 -16.89 65.17 -39.40
N GLY A 322 -15.72 65.81 -39.51
CA GLY A 322 -15.32 66.95 -38.70
C GLY A 322 -16.27 68.14 -38.86
N GLN A 323 -16.67 68.44 -40.10
CA GLN A 323 -17.65 69.48 -40.39
C GLN A 323 -19.02 69.17 -39.76
N LEU A 324 -19.46 67.90 -39.76
CA LEU A 324 -20.67 67.44 -39.06
C LEU A 324 -20.55 67.65 -37.54
N CYS A 325 -19.42 67.27 -36.94
CA CYS A 325 -19.14 67.46 -35.51
C CYS A 325 -19.15 68.94 -35.09
N VAL A 326 -18.63 69.85 -35.93
CA VAL A 326 -18.60 71.29 -35.63
C VAL A 326 -19.96 71.96 -35.86
N LYS A 327 -20.72 71.55 -36.89
CA LYS A 327 -22.05 72.11 -37.18
C LYS A 327 -23.12 71.67 -36.19
N HIS A 328 -23.05 70.43 -35.69
CA HIS A 328 -24.04 69.85 -34.78
C HIS A 328 -23.42 69.16 -33.55
N PRO A 329 -22.63 69.88 -32.72
CA PRO A 329 -21.88 69.28 -31.62
C PRO A 329 -22.78 68.57 -30.60
N LEU A 330 -23.90 69.18 -30.22
CA LEU A 330 -24.83 68.61 -29.24
C LEU A 330 -25.49 67.31 -29.75
N ALA A 331 -25.82 67.22 -31.03
CA ALA A 331 -26.45 66.03 -31.61
C ALA A 331 -25.47 64.86 -31.67
N VAL A 332 -24.22 65.12 -32.07
CA VAL A 332 -23.16 64.09 -32.11
C VAL A 332 -22.80 63.60 -30.71
N PHE A 333 -22.66 64.50 -29.74
CA PHE A 333 -22.43 64.11 -28.34
C PHE A 333 -23.59 63.32 -27.75
N ALA A 334 -24.85 63.74 -27.97
CA ALA A 334 -26.02 63.03 -27.47
C ALA A 334 -26.13 61.63 -28.09
N PHE A 335 -25.86 61.49 -29.39
CA PHE A 335 -25.85 60.22 -30.09
C PHE A 335 -24.75 59.28 -29.56
N GLY A 336 -23.51 59.78 -29.42
CA GLY A 336 -22.41 59.02 -28.85
C GLY A 336 -22.65 58.59 -27.40
N LEU A 337 -23.23 59.48 -26.59
CA LEU A 337 -23.62 59.17 -25.20
C LEU A 337 -24.72 58.11 -25.15
N LEU A 338 -25.72 58.20 -26.03
CA LEU A 338 -26.80 57.20 -26.12
C LEU A 338 -26.24 55.82 -26.47
N ILE A 339 -25.35 55.74 -27.47
CA ILE A 339 -24.67 54.48 -27.82
C ILE A 339 -23.82 53.98 -26.65
N ALA A 340 -23.04 54.85 -26.01
CA ALA A 340 -22.19 54.46 -24.88
C ALA A 340 -23.02 53.93 -23.70
N ILE A 341 -24.14 54.56 -23.36
CA ILE A 341 -25.08 54.09 -22.31
C ILE A 341 -25.72 52.77 -22.73
N PHE A 342 -26.16 52.64 -23.98
CA PHE A 342 -26.74 51.39 -24.50
C PHE A 342 -25.75 50.22 -24.42
N CYS A 343 -24.50 50.41 -24.86
CA CYS A 343 -23.45 49.40 -24.75
C CYS A 343 -23.06 49.10 -23.29
N SER A 344 -23.04 50.13 -22.43
CA SER A 344 -22.70 49.98 -21.01
C SER A 344 -23.81 49.30 -20.21
N SER A 345 -25.06 49.33 -20.68
CA SER A 345 -26.20 48.67 -20.02
C SER A 345 -26.00 47.15 -19.87
N GLY A 346 -25.19 46.54 -20.75
CA GLY A 346 -24.81 45.13 -20.67
C GLY A 346 -24.04 44.76 -19.40
N MET A 347 -23.40 45.72 -18.71
CA MET A 347 -22.72 45.47 -17.44
C MET A 347 -23.67 45.00 -16.33
N LEU A 348 -24.96 45.35 -16.42
CA LEU A 348 -25.98 44.89 -15.46
C LEU A 348 -26.20 43.36 -15.51
N PHE A 349 -25.78 42.70 -16.60
CA PHE A 349 -25.95 41.26 -16.81
C PHE A 349 -24.62 40.49 -16.72
N VAL A 350 -23.52 41.13 -16.33
CA VAL A 350 -22.22 40.46 -16.19
C VAL A 350 -22.28 39.45 -15.05
N ARG A 351 -21.85 38.23 -15.33
CA ARG A 351 -21.68 37.15 -14.35
C ARG A 351 -20.21 36.80 -14.26
N PHE A 352 -19.67 36.80 -13.04
CA PHE A 352 -18.30 36.38 -12.77
C PHE A 352 -18.26 34.90 -12.41
N THR A 353 -17.50 34.11 -13.16
CA THR A 353 -17.22 32.70 -12.84
C THR A 353 -16.01 32.65 -11.89
N THR A 354 -16.23 32.22 -10.65
CA THR A 354 -15.19 32.09 -9.62
C THR A 354 -14.74 30.65 -9.38
N ASP A 355 -15.44 29.67 -9.98
CA ASP A 355 -15.09 28.26 -9.85
C ASP A 355 -13.81 27.97 -10.64
N PRO A 356 -12.70 27.56 -9.97
CA PRO A 356 -11.45 27.24 -10.66
C PRO A 356 -11.61 26.09 -11.65
N VAL A 357 -12.51 25.13 -11.40
CA VAL A 357 -12.70 24.00 -12.32
C VAL A 357 -13.25 24.54 -13.64
N GLU A 358 -14.22 25.46 -13.62
CA GLU A 358 -14.75 26.10 -14.85
C GLU A 358 -13.71 26.99 -15.56
N LEU A 359 -12.85 27.66 -14.80
CA LEU A 359 -11.81 28.53 -15.36
C LEU A 359 -10.68 27.74 -16.03
N TRP A 360 -10.26 26.64 -15.42
CA TRP A 360 -9.03 25.92 -15.80
C TRP A 360 -9.26 24.64 -16.61
N SER A 361 -10.51 24.22 -16.80
CA SER A 361 -10.81 23.02 -17.59
C SER A 361 -11.89 23.28 -18.63
N SER A 362 -11.62 22.89 -19.88
CA SER A 362 -12.64 22.93 -20.91
C SER A 362 -13.70 21.86 -20.67
N TRP A 363 -14.96 22.20 -20.96
CA TRP A 363 -16.10 21.29 -20.83
C TRP A 363 -15.96 20.00 -21.64
N THR A 364 -15.24 20.05 -22.76
CA THR A 364 -15.03 18.92 -23.67
C THR A 364 -13.75 18.13 -23.37
N SER A 365 -12.94 18.56 -22.39
CA SER A 365 -11.72 17.84 -22.02
C SER A 365 -12.04 16.43 -21.50
N ARG A 366 -11.13 15.50 -21.76
CA ARG A 366 -11.24 14.12 -21.27
C ARG A 366 -11.40 14.09 -19.73
N ALA A 367 -10.58 14.86 -19.01
CA ALA A 367 -10.62 14.94 -17.55
C ALA A 367 -11.99 15.41 -17.03
N ARG A 368 -12.64 16.39 -17.70
CA ARG A 368 -13.97 16.86 -17.31
C ARG A 368 -15.05 15.80 -17.55
N ARG A 369 -14.94 15.02 -18.63
CA ARG A 369 -15.85 13.89 -18.90
C ARG A 369 -15.70 12.77 -17.88
N GLU A 370 -14.46 12.43 -17.52
CA GLU A 370 -14.15 11.41 -16.50
C GLU A 370 -14.65 11.86 -15.12
N LYS A 371 -14.43 13.13 -14.76
CA LYS A 371 -15.00 13.72 -13.53
C LYS A 371 -16.52 13.65 -13.51
N HIS A 372 -17.19 14.04 -14.59
CA HIS A 372 -18.64 14.01 -14.67
C HIS A 372 -19.20 12.58 -14.56
N PHE A 373 -18.52 11.60 -15.15
CA PHE A 373 -18.87 10.20 -14.96
C PHE A 373 -18.72 9.78 -13.48
N PHE A 374 -17.58 10.09 -12.86
CA PHE A 374 -17.32 9.76 -11.46
C PHE A 374 -18.34 10.39 -10.51
N ASP A 375 -18.58 11.70 -10.65
CA ASP A 375 -19.50 12.44 -9.79
C ASP A 375 -20.95 11.93 -9.90
N ASN A 376 -21.36 11.41 -11.06
CA ASN A 376 -22.70 10.85 -11.27
C ASN A 376 -22.86 9.43 -10.72
N GLU A 377 -21.85 8.58 -10.87
CA GLU A 377 -21.92 7.16 -10.46
C GLU A 377 -21.61 6.97 -8.97
N PHE A 378 -20.65 7.74 -8.45
CA PHE A 378 -20.14 7.58 -7.07
C PHE A 378 -20.50 8.75 -6.15
N GLY A 379 -21.07 9.82 -6.70
CA GLY A 379 -21.21 11.09 -6.00
C GLY A 379 -19.94 11.94 -6.11
N PRO A 380 -20.04 13.25 -5.80
CA PRO A 380 -18.89 14.14 -5.84
C PRO A 380 -17.86 13.73 -4.79
N PHE A 381 -16.59 13.97 -5.11
CA PHE A 381 -15.50 13.77 -4.14
C PHE A 381 -15.72 14.64 -2.90
N TYR A 382 -15.50 14.05 -1.72
CA TYR A 382 -15.72 14.75 -0.45
C TYR A 382 -14.71 15.90 -0.25
N ARG A 383 -15.11 16.92 0.51
CA ARG A 383 -14.24 18.04 0.85
C ARG A 383 -13.32 17.64 2.00
N MET A 384 -12.04 17.97 1.90
CA MET A 384 -11.03 17.66 2.92
C MET A 384 -10.57 18.93 3.62
N GLU A 385 -10.67 18.95 4.95
CA GLU A 385 -10.08 19.97 5.80
C GLU A 385 -8.94 19.32 6.60
N GLN A 386 -7.69 19.73 6.36
CA GLN A 386 -6.50 19.09 6.93
C GLN A 386 -5.82 20.00 7.95
N LEU A 387 -5.55 19.47 9.13
CA LEU A 387 -4.72 20.12 10.16
C LEU A 387 -3.40 19.36 10.29
N ILE A 388 -2.28 20.06 10.07
CA ILE A 388 -0.93 19.51 10.28
C ILE A 388 -0.37 20.15 11.55
N ILE A 389 -0.23 19.35 12.60
CA ILE A 389 0.18 19.82 13.93
C ILE A 389 1.51 19.15 14.28
N TYR A 390 2.47 19.93 14.78
CA TYR A 390 3.76 19.41 15.24
C TYR A 390 4.15 20.06 16.57
N PRO A 391 4.80 19.30 17.47
CA PRO A 391 5.28 19.83 18.75
C PRO A 391 6.46 20.77 18.54
N ARG A 392 6.64 21.74 19.44
CA ARG A 392 7.83 22.62 19.41
C ARG A 392 9.11 21.88 19.82
N ASP A 393 9.01 21.00 20.81
CA ASP A 393 10.09 20.10 21.18
C ASP A 393 10.17 18.97 20.15
N GLN A 394 11.32 18.87 19.48
CA GLN A 394 11.58 17.88 18.44
C GLN A 394 12.43 16.69 18.94
N SER A 395 12.64 16.59 20.25
CA SER A 395 13.44 15.51 20.83
C SER A 395 12.69 14.17 20.86
N PHE A 396 13.38 13.13 20.40
CA PHE A 396 12.94 11.73 20.50
C PHE A 396 13.19 11.21 21.91
N TRP A 397 12.37 10.27 22.37
CA TRP A 397 12.61 9.59 23.66
C TRP A 397 12.60 8.07 23.47
N PRO A 398 13.39 7.36 24.31
CA PRO A 398 13.46 5.91 24.23
C PRO A 398 12.20 5.24 24.78
N HIS A 399 11.86 4.08 24.24
CA HIS A 399 10.87 3.15 24.78
C HIS A 399 11.37 1.71 24.67
N GLU A 400 10.83 0.84 25.50
CA GLU A 400 10.99 -0.60 25.33
C GLU A 400 10.33 -1.00 24.01
N ASN A 401 11.13 -1.47 23.05
CA ASN A 401 10.64 -1.78 21.73
C ASN A 401 9.82 -3.08 21.81
N GLN A 402 8.50 -2.96 21.76
CA GLN A 402 7.61 -4.12 21.68
C GLN A 402 7.81 -4.93 20.38
N SER A 403 8.54 -4.36 19.43
CA SER A 403 8.77 -4.90 18.11
C SER A 403 10.19 -5.45 17.91
N ASN A 404 11.09 -5.28 18.89
CA ASN A 404 12.38 -5.97 18.99
C ASN A 404 12.79 -5.98 20.46
N LEU A 405 12.56 -7.11 21.14
CA LEU A 405 12.74 -7.21 22.60
C LEU A 405 14.19 -6.91 23.05
N PHE A 406 15.13 -6.91 22.13
CA PHE A 406 16.57 -6.80 22.37
C PHE A 406 17.16 -5.43 21.98
N GLU A 407 16.36 -4.51 21.41
CA GLU A 407 16.80 -3.17 21.03
C GLU A 407 15.91 -2.07 21.61
N LEU A 408 16.48 -0.91 21.91
CA LEU A 408 15.73 0.24 22.39
C LEU A 408 15.05 0.95 21.20
N GLY A 409 13.74 1.16 21.29
CA GLY A 409 12.98 1.87 20.27
C GLY A 409 12.96 3.38 20.56
N PHE A 410 12.72 4.21 19.54
CA PHE A 410 12.55 5.65 19.71
C PHE A 410 11.19 6.10 19.22
N TYR A 411 10.46 6.85 20.04
CA TYR A 411 9.23 7.52 19.60
C TYR A 411 9.53 8.95 19.18
N GLY A 412 8.85 9.38 18.11
CA GLY A 412 8.88 10.76 17.64
C GLY A 412 8.08 11.68 18.57
N PRO A 413 8.50 12.96 18.70
CA PRO A 413 7.96 13.95 19.66
C PRO A 413 6.44 14.11 19.60
N ALA A 414 5.81 13.89 18.44
CA ALA A 414 4.35 14.00 18.26
C ALA A 414 3.55 12.92 18.98
N LEU A 415 4.19 11.83 19.44
CA LEU A 415 3.51 10.77 20.20
C LEU A 415 3.61 10.99 21.72
N ARG A 416 4.17 12.12 22.17
CA ARG A 416 4.22 12.44 23.60
C ARG A 416 2.81 12.57 24.14
N LYS A 417 2.54 11.93 25.27
CA LYS A 417 1.21 11.94 25.91
C LYS A 417 0.65 13.36 26.07
N ALA A 418 1.44 14.29 26.60
CA ALA A 418 1.00 15.68 26.79
C ALA A 418 0.59 16.35 25.47
N PHE A 419 1.35 16.12 24.39
CA PHE A 419 1.01 16.67 23.08
C PHE A 419 -0.26 16.02 22.50
N LEU A 420 -0.41 14.69 22.61
CA LEU A 420 -1.63 14.01 22.17
C LEU A 420 -2.87 14.47 22.95
N GLN A 421 -2.73 14.83 24.22
CA GLN A 421 -3.82 15.40 25.02
C GLN A 421 -4.23 16.79 24.49
N GLU A 422 -3.28 17.68 24.21
CA GLU A 422 -3.57 18.98 23.60
C GLU A 422 -4.22 18.84 22.21
N VAL A 423 -3.77 17.86 21.41
CA VAL A 423 -4.38 17.56 20.11
C VAL A 423 -5.81 17.03 20.27
N ALA A 424 -6.09 16.25 21.32
CA ALA A 424 -7.44 15.77 21.61
C ALA A 424 -8.38 16.90 22.00
N GLU A 425 -7.93 17.82 22.85
CA GLU A 425 -8.70 19.03 23.21
C GLU A 425 -8.98 19.91 22.00
N LEU A 426 -7.99 20.08 21.10
CA LEU A 426 -8.18 20.81 19.85
C LEU A 426 -9.19 20.12 18.93
N GLN A 427 -9.11 18.79 18.80
CA GLN A 427 -10.07 18.02 18.01
C GLN A 427 -11.49 18.20 18.55
N GLU A 428 -11.69 18.07 19.86
CA GLU A 428 -12.99 18.27 20.50
C GLU A 428 -13.51 19.71 20.30
N ALA A 429 -12.63 20.71 20.38
CA ALA A 429 -13.00 22.09 20.10
C ALA A 429 -13.46 22.29 18.64
N VAL A 430 -12.80 21.64 17.69
CA VAL A 430 -13.15 21.71 16.25
C VAL A 430 -14.43 20.95 15.94
N THR A 431 -14.63 19.77 16.52
CA THR A 431 -15.86 18.97 16.29
C THR A 431 -17.10 19.62 16.87
N ASN A 432 -16.95 20.40 17.94
CA ASN A 432 -18.04 21.14 18.59
C ASN A 432 -18.28 22.54 18.00
N LEU A 433 -17.63 22.91 16.89
CA LEU A 433 -17.89 24.18 16.21
C LEU A 433 -19.33 24.22 15.66
N ILE A 434 -19.98 25.37 15.89
CA ILE A 434 -21.31 25.67 15.36
C ILE A 434 -21.17 26.88 14.44
N ALA A 435 -21.48 26.68 13.16
CA ALA A 435 -21.58 27.76 12.19
C ALA A 435 -23.04 28.23 12.10
N VAL A 436 -23.24 29.51 11.78
CA VAL A 436 -24.56 30.05 11.45
C VAL A 436 -24.55 30.37 9.97
N ALA A 437 -25.43 29.72 9.21
CA ALA A 437 -25.58 29.97 7.77
C ALA A 437 -26.32 31.30 7.51
N ASP A 438 -26.28 31.78 6.27
CA ASP A 438 -26.86 33.08 5.87
C ASP A 438 -28.37 33.17 6.12
N ASP A 439 -29.06 32.03 6.17
CA ASP A 439 -30.49 31.90 6.48
C ASP A 439 -30.79 31.87 8.00
N GLY A 440 -29.76 31.98 8.85
CA GLY A 440 -29.85 31.91 10.31
C GLY A 440 -29.89 30.50 10.88
N THR A 441 -29.77 29.45 10.05
CA THR A 441 -29.73 28.06 10.55
C THR A 441 -28.39 27.77 11.21
N ARG A 442 -28.44 27.04 12.32
CA ARG A 442 -27.24 26.56 13.02
C ARG A 442 -26.81 25.24 12.41
N VAL A 443 -25.59 25.20 11.90
CA VAL A 443 -25.00 24.04 11.23
C VAL A 443 -23.84 23.53 12.08
N THR A 444 -23.85 22.25 12.39
CA THR A 444 -22.79 21.54 13.11
C THR A 444 -21.96 20.69 12.16
N LEU A 445 -20.79 20.24 12.60
CA LEU A 445 -19.96 19.34 11.80
C LEU A 445 -20.71 18.04 11.42
N THR A 446 -21.52 17.51 12.34
CA THR A 446 -22.30 16.28 12.11
C THR A 446 -23.35 16.40 11.01
N ASP A 447 -23.74 17.62 10.63
CA ASP A 447 -24.73 17.86 9.58
C ASP A 447 -24.12 17.81 8.17
N VAL A 448 -22.82 18.12 8.04
CA VAL A 448 -22.13 18.29 6.75
C VAL A 448 -21.03 17.26 6.49
N CYS A 449 -20.56 16.57 7.52
CA CYS A 449 -19.43 15.66 7.41
C CYS A 449 -19.77 14.40 6.60
N TYR A 450 -18.73 13.80 6.01
CA TYR A 450 -18.85 12.51 5.34
C TYR A 450 -19.02 11.36 6.35
N LYS A 451 -20.03 10.49 6.12
CA LYS A 451 -20.40 9.37 7.00
C LYS A 451 -20.41 8.05 6.19
N PRO A 452 -19.30 7.31 6.13
CA PRO A 452 -19.17 6.15 5.24
C PRO A 452 -20.08 4.97 5.61
N MET A 453 -20.52 4.89 6.87
CA MET A 453 -21.33 3.79 7.40
C MET A 453 -22.78 4.21 7.70
N ALA A 454 -23.25 5.34 7.17
CA ALA A 454 -24.65 5.71 7.32
C ALA A 454 -25.56 4.73 6.55
N PRO A 455 -26.73 4.32 7.10
CA PRO A 455 -27.35 4.82 8.34
C PRO A 455 -26.91 4.12 9.63
N ASP A 456 -26.21 2.98 9.55
CA ASP A 456 -25.84 2.14 10.71
C ASP A 456 -24.97 2.88 11.75
N ASN A 457 -24.11 3.78 11.28
CA ASN A 457 -23.28 4.62 12.12
C ASN A 457 -23.27 6.07 11.57
N GLN A 458 -23.72 6.99 12.42
CA GLN A 458 -23.87 8.41 12.10
C GLN A 458 -22.63 9.26 12.43
N ASN A 459 -21.52 8.63 12.86
CA ASN A 459 -20.29 9.34 13.19
C ASN A 459 -19.56 9.83 11.92
N CYS A 460 -18.99 11.02 12.01
CA CYS A 460 -18.18 11.62 10.96
C CYS A 460 -16.88 10.85 10.74
N ALA A 461 -16.42 10.79 9.48
CA ALA A 461 -15.07 10.35 9.16
C ALA A 461 -14.04 11.42 9.57
N ILE A 462 -13.39 11.21 10.71
CA ILE A 462 -12.24 12.00 11.17
C ILE A 462 -11.03 11.08 11.11
N MET A 463 -9.89 11.54 10.58
CA MET A 463 -8.68 10.72 10.46
C MET A 463 -7.57 11.29 11.34
N THR A 464 -7.34 10.66 12.49
CA THR A 464 -6.35 11.07 13.49
C THR A 464 -5.75 9.84 14.19
N VAL A 465 -4.57 9.99 14.78
CA VAL A 465 -3.95 8.96 15.63
C VAL A 465 -4.81 8.67 16.87
N LEU A 466 -5.60 9.65 17.33
CA LEU A 466 -6.44 9.50 18.52
C LEU A 466 -7.58 8.48 18.32
N ASN A 467 -7.94 8.16 17.08
CA ASN A 467 -8.96 7.17 16.76
C ASN A 467 -8.58 5.75 17.21
N TYR A 468 -7.28 5.44 17.34
CA TYR A 468 -6.83 4.16 17.91
C TYR A 468 -7.35 3.96 19.35
N PHE A 469 -7.56 5.07 20.07
CA PHE A 469 -8.09 5.09 21.44
C PHE A 469 -9.57 5.43 21.50
N GLN A 470 -10.26 5.43 20.35
CA GLN A 470 -11.68 5.77 20.24
C GLN A 470 -12.02 7.13 20.88
N ALA A 471 -11.08 8.08 20.85
CA ALA A 471 -11.31 9.45 21.31
C ALA A 471 -12.35 10.09 20.37
N LYS A 472 -13.57 10.19 20.87
CA LYS A 472 -14.72 10.78 20.18
C LYS A 472 -14.92 12.21 20.66
#